data_AF-A0A927PNV6-F1
#
_entry.id   AF-A0A927PNV6-F1
#
_cell.length_a   1.000
_cell.length_b   1.000
_cell.length_c   1.000
_cell.angle_alpha   90.00
_cell.angle_beta   90.00
_cell.angle_gamma   90.00
#
_symmetry.space_group_name_H-M   'P 1'
#
loop_
_entity.id
_entity.type
_entity.pdbx_description
1 polymer ?
#
loop_
_entity_poly.entity_id
_entity_poly.type
_entity_poly.pdbx_seq_one_letter_code
_entity_poly.pdbx_strand_id
1 'polypeptide(L)' 'MGIITVERIAELIEEAPGWALVALTMPQEGLREAARHELATHVYNSLYALPADHGEQLALPLG' A
#
# COMPACT_ATOMS: atom_id res chain seq x y z
N MET A 1 5.32 -19.59 2.16
CA MET A 1 4.32 -18.66 1.60
C MET A 1 3.28 -18.44 2.68
N GLY A 2 3.29 -17.28 3.34
CA GLY A 2 2.32 -16.98 4.40
C GLY A 2 0.92 -16.89 3.80
N ILE A 3 -0.06 -17.50 4.46
CA ILE A 3 -1.46 -17.31 4.10
C ILE A 3 -1.80 -15.86 4.46
N ILE A 4 -2.19 -15.06 3.46
CA ILE A 4 -2.73 -13.73 3.73
C ILE A 4 -4.06 -13.88 4.46
N THR A 5 -4.20 -13.22 5.61
CA THR A 5 -5.44 -13.22 6.38
C THR A 5 -6.26 -11.96 6.08
N VAL A 6 -7.55 -12.00 6.41
CA VAL A 6 -8.45 -10.85 6.25
C VAL A 6 -7.98 -9.69 7.14
N GLU A 7 -7.50 -9.99 8.34
CA GLU A 7 -6.97 -9.01 9.29
C GLU A 7 -5.76 -8.29 8.70
N ARG A 8 -4.85 -9.02 8.03
CA ARG A 8 -3.69 -8.39 7.38
C ARG A 8 -4.09 -7.47 6.24
N ILE A 9 -5.12 -7.83 5.47
CA ILE A 9 -5.63 -6.94 4.41
C ILE A 9 -6.25 -5.68 5.03
N ALA A 10 -6.99 -5.81 6.14
CA ALA A 10 -7.62 -4.68 6.81
C ALA A 10 -6.57 -3.65 7.29
N GLU A 11 -5.50 -4.12 7.94
CA GLU A 11 -4.37 -3.26 8.34
C GLU A 11 -3.77 -2.50 7.15
N LEU A 12 -3.55 -3.18 6.01
CA LEU A 12 -2.99 -2.55 4.82
C LEU A 12 -3.94 -1.52 4.20
N ILE A 13 -5.25 -1.71 4.33
CA ILE A 13 -6.24 -0.73 3.88
C ILE A 13 -6.22 0.50 4.79
N GLU A 14 -6.00 0.34 6.10
CA GLU A 14 -5.87 1.47 7.04
C GLU A 14 -4.65 2.36 6.72
N GLU A 15 -3.59 1.79 6.15
CA GLU A 15 -2.37 2.51 5.73
C GLU A 15 -2.48 3.14 4.33
N ALA A 16 -3.56 2.89 3.59
CA ALA A 16 -3.76 3.41 2.24
C ALA A 16 -3.95 4.95 2.26
N PRO A 17 -3.58 5.65 1.16
CA PRO A 17 -3.74 7.09 1.11
C PRO A 17 -5.21 7.50 1.19
N GLY A 18 -5.51 8.51 2.01
CA GLY A 18 -6.89 8.93 2.30
C GLY A 18 -7.72 9.31 1.06
N TRP A 19 -7.09 9.80 -0.02
CA TRP A 19 -7.80 10.06 -1.27
C TRP A 19 -8.39 8.79 -1.89
N ALA A 20 -7.70 7.65 -1.78
CA ALA A 20 -8.17 6.37 -2.31
C ALA A 20 -9.36 5.90 -1.48
N LEU A 21 -9.25 5.95 -0.14
CA LEU A 21 -10.33 5.57 0.77
C LEU A 21 -11.61 6.38 0.53
N VAL A 22 -11.49 7.70 0.42
CA VAL A 22 -12.62 8.60 0.12
C VAL A 22 -13.19 8.31 -1.27
N ALA A 23 -12.33 8.13 -2.28
CA ALA A 23 -12.74 7.90 -3.65
C ALA A 23 -13.49 6.57 -3.88
N LEU A 24 -13.31 5.56 -3.02
CA LEU A 24 -14.09 4.31 -3.08
C LEU A 24 -15.60 4.54 -2.91
N THR A 25 -15.99 5.62 -2.23
CA THR A 25 -17.40 5.98 -1.97
C THR A 25 -17.93 7.06 -2.91
N MET A 26 -17.13 7.54 -3.86
CA MET A 26 -17.52 8.65 -4.73
C MET A 26 -18.62 8.24 -5.72
N PRO A 27 -19.56 9.16 -6.06
CA PRO A 27 -20.60 8.86 -7.04
C PRO A 27 -20.03 8.69 -8.46
N GLN A 28 -18.91 9.33 -8.76
CA GLN A 28 -18.27 9.24 -10.07
C GLN A 28 -17.54 7.90 -10.24
N GLU A 29 -17.93 7.14 -11.26
CA GLU A 29 -17.42 5.79 -11.50
C GLU A 29 -15.91 5.75 -11.78
N GLY A 30 -15.40 6.68 -12.59
CA GLY A 30 -13.97 6.73 -12.91
C GLY A 30 -13.07 6.93 -11.67
N LEU A 31 -13.53 7.72 -10.69
CA LEU A 31 -12.80 7.91 -9.43
C LEU A 31 -12.82 6.64 -8.57
N ARG A 32 -13.97 5.94 -8.50
CA ARG A 32 -14.05 4.65 -7.79
C ARG A 32 -13.15 3.59 -8.40
N GLU A 33 -13.02 3.56 -9.73
CA GLU A 33 -12.15 2.61 -10.42
C GLU A 33 -10.67 2.90 -10.16
N ALA A 34 -10.26 4.17 -10.28
CA ALA A 34 -8.90 4.58 -9.97
C ALA A 34 -8.53 4.27 -8.50
N ALA A 35 -9.45 4.53 -7.56
CA ALA A 35 -9.26 4.22 -6.15
C ALA A 35 -9.11 2.73 -5.87
N ARG A 36 -9.93 1.89 -6.52
CA ARG A 36 -9.82 0.43 -6.40
C ARG A 36 -8.48 -0.08 -6.93
N HIS A 37 -8.03 0.46 -8.07
CA HIS A 37 -6.74 0.09 -8.65
C HIS A 37 -5.57 0.46 -7.75
N GLU A 38 -5.57 1.67 -7.20
CA GLU A 38 -4.51 2.11 -6.28
C GLU A 38 -4.50 1.27 -5.01
N LEU A 39 -5.65 1.05 -4.38
CA LEU A 39 -5.74 0.26 -3.15
C LEU A 39 -5.24 -1.18 -3.37
N ALA A 40 -5.62 -1.78 -4.50
CA ALA A 40 -5.14 -3.12 -4.86
C ALA A 40 -3.63 -3.14 -5.08
N THR A 41 -3.07 -2.11 -5.73
CA THR A 41 -1.63 -1.96 -5.95
C THR A 41 -0.88 -1.79 -4.63
N HIS A 42 -1.41 -0.97 -3.71
CA HIS A 42 -0.86 -0.77 -2.38
C HIS A 42 -0.80 -2.10 -1.60
N VAL A 43 -1.93 -2.82 -1.51
CA VAL A 43 -1.99 -4.12 -0.83
C VAL A 43 -1.01 -5.12 -1.47
N TYR A 44 -0.97 -5.20 -2.80
CA TYR A 44 -0.05 -6.09 -3.51
C TYR A 44 1.42 -5.78 -3.20
N ASN A 45 1.80 -4.50 -3.28
CA ASN A 45 3.17 -4.08 -2.98
C ASN A 45 3.53 -4.40 -1.53
N SER A 46 2.64 -4.14 -0.56
CA SER A 46 2.93 -4.44 0.84
C SER A 46 3.03 -5.94 1.15
N LEU A 47 2.47 -6.81 0.32
CA LEU A 47 2.55 -8.27 0.47
C LEU A 47 3.75 -8.91 -0.22
N TYR A 48 4.14 -8.36 -1.37
CA TYR A 48 5.09 -8.99 -2.28
C TYR A 48 6.34 -8.17 -2.54
N ALA A 49 6.37 -6.89 -2.19
CA ALA A 49 7.64 -6.17 -2.12
C ALA A 49 8.45 -6.79 -0.98
N LEU A 50 9.58 -7.40 -1.33
CA LEU A 50 10.66 -7.66 -0.39
C LEU A 50 10.90 -6.37 0.41
N PRO A 51 11.21 -6.45 1.72
CA PRO A 51 11.55 -5.25 2.48
C PRO A 51 12.57 -4.50 1.63
N ALA A 52 12.22 -3.25 1.26
CA ALA A 52 13.12 -2.41 0.50
C ALA A 52 14.42 -2.40 1.31
N ASP A 53 15.39 -3.17 0.84
CA ASP A 53 16.74 -3.17 1.37
C ASP A 53 17.07 -1.69 1.48
N HIS A 54 17.33 -1.21 2.69
CA HIS A 54 17.79 0.15 2.90
C HIS A 54 19.23 0.26 2.37
N GLY A 55 19.48 -0.25 1.16
CA GLY A 55 20.75 -0.28 0.43
C GLY A 55 21.19 1.10 -0.06
N GLU A 56 20.44 2.15 0.27
CA GLU A 56 20.87 3.54 0.16
C GLU A 56 21.15 4.19 1.54
N GLN A 57 21.41 3.41 2.60
CA GLN A 57 22.11 3.95 3.76
C GLN A 57 23.57 4.24 3.37
N LEU A 58 23.85 5.48 3.01
CA LEU A 58 25.22 5.99 2.95
C LEU A 58 25.87 5.82 4.33
N ALA A 59 27.02 5.16 4.36
CA ALA A 59 27.79 4.98 5.58
C ALA A 59 28.09 6.35 6.21
N LEU A 60 27.70 6.53 7.48
CA LEU A 60 28.03 7.73 8.24
C LEU A 60 29.57 7.82 8.34
N PRO A 61 30.20 8.95 7.97
CA PRO A 61 31.63 9.11 8.19
C PRO A 61 31.88 9.15 9.69
N LEU A 62 32.50 8.10 10.22
CA LEU A 62 33.13 8.14 11.53
C LEU A 62 34.37 9.02 11.36
N GLY A 63 34.30 10.21 11.95
CA GLY A 63 35.39 11.19 11.94
C GLY A 63 36.63 10.74 12.70
#